data_AF-A0A843KNR0-F1
#
_entry.id   AF-A0A843KNR0-F1
#
_cell.length_a   1.000
_cell.length_b   1.000
_cell.length_c   1.000
_cell.angle_alpha   90.00
_cell.angle_beta   90.00
_cell.angle_gamma   90.00
#
_symmetry.space_group_name_H-M   'P 1'
#
loop_
_entity.id
_entity.type
_entity.pdbx_description
1 polymer ?
#
loop_
_entity_poly.entity_id
_entity_poly.type
_entity_poly.pdbx_seq_one_letter_code
_entity_poly.pdbx_strand_id
1 'polypeptide(L)'
;PTVDVEVLPEADFVQAGRTIRSLASDFIRQGCHVAIDITSGRKVTVAGALIAVSLAELDIRHIYYLAMKSTDDVAKPYMMIPRQIQKIRDIMEDAGALSSTASG
;
A
#
# COMPACT_ATOMS: atom_id res chain seq x y z
N PRO A 1 -1.73 -6.99 19.85
CA PRO A 1 -1.82 -7.17 18.39
C PRO A 1 -0.84 -8.27 17.97
N THR A 2 -1.26 -9.21 17.14
CA THR A 2 -0.37 -10.22 16.56
C THR A 2 0.29 -9.62 15.32
N VAL A 3 1.60 -9.81 15.19
CA VAL A 3 2.37 -9.34 14.04
C VAL A 3 3.04 -10.54 13.43
N ASP A 4 2.76 -10.78 12.16
CA ASP A 4 3.35 -11.85 11.38
C ASP A 4 4.26 -11.26 10.30
N VAL A 5 5.31 -11.99 9.96
CA VAL A 5 6.31 -11.57 8.96
C VAL A 5 6.44 -12.68 7.93
N GLU A 6 6.24 -12.31 6.66
CA GLU A 6 6.43 -13.19 5.52
C GLU A 6 7.62 -12.67 4.69
N VAL A 7 8.64 -13.52 4.49
CA VAL A 7 9.84 -13.15 3.76
C VAL A 7 9.67 -13.49 2.28
N LEU A 8 9.67 -12.46 1.44
CA LEU A 8 9.53 -12.62 -0.01
C LEU A 8 10.90 -12.67 -0.71
N PRO A 9 11.07 -13.54 -1.72
CA PRO A 9 12.26 -13.56 -2.55
C PRO A 9 12.52 -12.21 -3.21
N GLU A 10 13.80 -11.87 -3.39
CA GLU A 10 14.17 -10.61 -4.00
C GLU A 10 13.77 -10.55 -5.48
N ALA A 11 13.24 -9.40 -5.92
CA ALA A 11 12.82 -9.15 -7.30
C ALA A 11 11.75 -10.09 -7.90
N ASP A 12 11.18 -11.00 -7.11
CA ASP A 12 10.07 -11.87 -7.53
C ASP A 12 8.71 -11.22 -7.25
N PHE A 13 8.31 -10.32 -8.15
CA PHE A 13 7.04 -9.60 -8.04
C PHE A 13 5.81 -10.49 -8.29
N VAL A 14 5.97 -11.61 -8.99
CA VAL A 14 4.88 -12.57 -9.21
C VAL A 14 4.57 -13.28 -7.89
N GLN A 15 5.59 -13.77 -7.20
CA GLN A 15 5.41 -14.41 -5.91
C GLN A 15 4.95 -13.42 -4.85
N ALA A 16 5.47 -12.19 -4.85
CA ALA A 16 4.98 -11.13 -3.97
C ALA A 16 3.48 -10.88 -4.17
N GLY A 17 3.04 -10.71 -5.43
CA GLY A 17 1.62 -10.50 -5.75
C GLY A 17 0.74 -11.67 -5.32
N ARG A 18 1.17 -12.91 -5.56
CA ARG A 18 0.46 -14.12 -5.10
C ARG A 18 0.29 -14.18 -3.59
N THR A 19 1.38 -13.91 -2.86
CA THR A 19 1.41 -13.96 -1.41
C THR A 19 0.49 -12.90 -0.81
N ILE A 20 0.61 -11.65 -1.26
CA ILE A 20 -0.22 -10.54 -0.78
C ILE A 20 -1.70 -10.77 -1.10
N ARG A 21 -2.01 -11.25 -2.31
CA ARG A 21 -3.38 -11.64 -2.68
C ARG A 21 -3.93 -12.71 -1.75
N SER A 22 -3.15 -13.75 -1.45
CA SER A 22 -3.58 -14.83 -0.56
C SER A 22 -3.88 -14.30 0.83
N LEU A 23 -2.93 -13.57 1.44
CA LEU A 23 -3.08 -12.98 2.78
C LEU A 23 -4.31 -12.07 2.87
N ALA A 24 -4.45 -11.15 1.91
CA ALA A 24 -5.60 -10.24 1.88
C ALA A 24 -6.92 -11.00 1.75
N SER A 25 -6.99 -12.00 0.86
CA SER A 25 -8.19 -12.83 0.71
C SER A 25 -8.51 -13.59 1.99
N ASP A 26 -7.51 -14.15 2.66
CA ASP A 26 -7.69 -14.92 3.89
C ASP A 26 -8.25 -14.04 5.03
N PHE A 27 -7.72 -12.82 5.19
CA PHE A 27 -8.24 -11.85 6.16
C PHE A 27 -9.65 -11.38 5.81
N ILE A 28 -9.94 -11.12 4.52
CA ILE A 28 -11.29 -10.76 4.08
C ILE A 28 -12.28 -11.89 4.38
N ARG A 29 -11.91 -13.15 4.12
CA ARG A 29 -12.77 -14.32 4.44
C ARG A 29 -13.00 -14.51 5.93
N GLN A 30 -12.09 -14.02 6.77
CA GLN A 30 -12.25 -13.97 8.23
C GLN A 30 -13.12 -12.79 8.71
N GLY A 31 -13.62 -11.96 7.79
CA GLY A 31 -14.44 -10.78 8.10
C GLY A 31 -13.64 -9.53 8.46
N CYS A 32 -12.32 -9.52 8.21
CA CYS A 32 -11.50 -8.34 8.46
C CYS A 32 -11.63 -7.31 7.33
N HIS A 33 -11.60 -6.03 7.70
CA HIS A 33 -11.34 -4.95 6.75
C HIS A 33 -9.82 -4.84 6.51
N VAL A 34 -9.40 -4.97 5.27
CA VAL A 34 -7.98 -4.98 4.88
C VAL A 34 -7.59 -3.63 4.28
N ALA A 35 -6.46 -3.10 4.74
CA ALA A 35 -5.77 -1.95 4.18
C ALA A 35 -4.32 -2.33 3.85
N ILE A 36 -3.74 -1.69 2.84
CA ILE A 36 -2.36 -1.95 2.41
C ILE A 36 -1.52 -0.68 2.59
N ASP A 37 -0.44 -0.73 3.35
CA ASP A 37 0.55 0.35 3.43
C ASP A 37 1.71 0.06 2.47
N ILE A 38 1.94 0.97 1.52
CA ILE A 38 2.97 0.84 0.48
C ILE A 38 4.22 1.69 0.74
N THR A 39 4.31 2.38 1.90
CA THR A 39 5.33 3.40 2.21
C THR A 39 6.77 2.95 2.00
N SER A 40 7.13 1.75 2.44
CA SER A 40 8.49 1.20 2.37
C SER A 40 8.69 0.18 1.24
N GLY A 41 7.68 0.00 0.38
CA GLY A 41 7.71 -1.01 -0.67
C GLY A 41 8.59 -0.63 -1.85
N ARG A 42 9.27 -1.63 -2.44
CA ARG A 42 9.94 -1.44 -3.75
C ARG A 42 8.87 -1.25 -4.82
N LYS A 43 9.07 -0.28 -5.72
CA LYS A 43 8.08 0.10 -6.75
C LYS A 43 7.48 -1.09 -7.50
N VAL A 44 8.32 -2.02 -7.96
CA VAL A 44 7.87 -3.20 -8.72
C VAL A 44 7.08 -4.17 -7.84
N THR A 45 7.49 -4.38 -6.59
CA THR A 45 6.75 -5.20 -5.61
C THR A 45 5.38 -4.59 -5.31
N VAL A 46 5.32 -3.28 -5.08
CA VAL A 46 4.06 -2.55 -4.85
C VAL A 46 3.14 -2.68 -6.05
N ALA A 47 3.64 -2.41 -7.27
CA ALA A 47 2.83 -2.53 -8.48
C ALA A 47 2.29 -3.95 -8.68
N GLY A 48 3.14 -4.96 -8.52
CA GLY A 48 2.72 -6.37 -8.63
C GLY A 48 1.66 -6.76 -7.61
N ALA A 49 1.81 -6.29 -6.36
CA ALA A 49 0.82 -6.50 -5.31
C ALA A 49 -0.52 -5.87 -5.64
N LEU A 50 -0.53 -4.59 -6.03
CA LEU A 50 -1.75 -3.85 -6.35
C LEU A 50 -2.47 -4.45 -7.56
N ILE A 51 -1.74 -4.80 -8.62
CA ILE A 51 -2.32 -5.50 -9.79
C ILE A 51 -2.93 -6.84 -9.37
N ALA A 52 -2.23 -7.63 -8.54
CA ALA A 52 -2.69 -8.95 -8.12
C ALA A 52 -3.98 -8.89 -7.28
N VAL A 53 -4.13 -7.90 -6.39
CA VAL A 53 -5.36 -7.72 -5.60
C VAL A 53 -6.50 -7.15 -6.45
N SER A 54 -6.21 -6.23 -7.38
CA SER A 54 -7.22 -5.67 -8.28
C SER A 54 -7.78 -6.70 -9.27
N LEU A 55 -6.91 -7.51 -9.90
CA LEU A 55 -7.35 -8.59 -10.81
C LEU A 55 -8.13 -9.70 -10.09
N ALA A 56 -7.93 -9.83 -8.78
CA ALA A 56 -8.67 -10.76 -7.93
C ALA A 56 -9.97 -10.16 -7.37
N GLU A 57 -10.29 -8.91 -7.72
CA GLU A 57 -11.49 -8.18 -7.30
C GLU A 57 -11.69 -8.20 -5.77
N LEU A 58 -10.59 -8.10 -5.02
CA LEU A 58 -10.66 -8.07 -3.55
C LEU A 58 -11.22 -6.73 -3.06
N ASP A 59 -12.06 -6.76 -2.01
CA ASP A 59 -12.57 -5.56 -1.30
C ASP A 59 -11.46 -4.90 -0.46
N ILE A 60 -10.49 -4.28 -1.15
CA ILE A 60 -9.44 -3.46 -0.55
C ILE A 60 -9.90 -2.00 -0.59
N ARG A 61 -10.30 -1.47 0.57
CA ARG A 61 -10.88 -0.13 0.68
C ARG A 61 -9.85 0.98 0.80
N HIS A 62 -8.67 0.66 1.32
CA HIS A 62 -7.67 1.64 1.66
C HIS A 62 -6.28 1.19 1.19
N ILE A 63 -5.59 2.09 0.49
CA ILE A 63 -4.17 1.91 0.16
C ILE A 63 -3.45 3.15 0.68
N TYR A 64 -2.69 2.97 1.76
CA TYR A 64 -2.00 4.06 2.44
C TYR A 64 -0.58 4.24 1.92
N TYR A 65 -0.19 5.50 1.83
CA TYR A 65 1.17 5.92 1.52
C TYR A 65 1.53 7.14 2.37
N LEU A 66 2.68 7.09 3.05
CA LEU A 66 3.21 8.27 3.72
C LEU A 66 3.92 9.19 2.71
N ALA A 67 3.22 10.25 2.30
CA ALA A 67 3.80 11.28 1.46
C ALA A 67 4.70 12.22 2.29
N MET A 68 5.88 12.51 1.74
CA MET A 68 6.79 13.53 2.26
C MET A 68 6.67 14.80 1.41
N LYS A 69 6.38 15.95 2.04
CA LYS A 69 6.18 17.23 1.32
C LYS A 69 7.45 17.84 0.71
N SER A 70 8.63 17.45 1.20
CA SER A 70 9.93 17.78 0.61
C SER A 70 10.92 16.65 0.92
N THR A 71 11.87 16.43 0.02
CA THR A 71 13.03 15.54 0.22
C THR A 71 14.33 16.32 0.48
N ASP A 72 14.25 17.66 0.47
CA ASP A 72 15.37 18.53 0.81
C ASP A 72 15.77 18.22 2.26
N ASP A 73 17.00 17.75 2.44
CA ASP A 73 17.59 17.36 3.73
C ASP A 73 17.04 16.05 4.35
N VAL A 74 16.47 15.15 3.54
CA VAL A 74 15.80 13.90 3.97
C VAL A 74 16.66 12.62 3.79
N ALA A 75 17.98 12.75 3.58
CA ALA A 75 18.91 11.61 3.71
C ALA A 75 19.09 11.15 5.19
N LYS A 76 18.07 11.35 6.04
CA LYS A 76 18.06 10.99 7.45
C LYS A 76 17.17 9.75 7.62
N PRO A 77 17.54 8.78 8.49
CA PRO A 77 16.70 7.63 8.81
C PRO A 77 15.26 8.03 9.14
N TYR A 78 14.29 7.17 8.82
CA TYR A 78 12.84 7.45 8.95
C TYR A 78 12.43 8.01 10.33
N MET A 79 13.14 7.63 11.40
CA MET A 79 12.94 8.09 12.78
C MET A 79 13.27 9.59 12.99
N MET A 80 14.02 10.21 12.08
CA MET A 80 14.51 11.60 12.18
C MET A 80 13.74 12.57 11.28
N ILE A 81 12.78 12.08 10.50
CA ILE A 81 11.97 12.92 9.61
C ILE A 81 10.90 13.64 10.45
N PRO A 82 10.84 14.99 10.42
CA PRO A 82 9.85 15.72 11.20
C PRO A 82 8.41 15.31 10.86
N ARG A 83 7.58 15.02 11.87
CA ARG A 83 6.18 14.62 11.67
C ARG A 83 5.37 15.66 10.89
N GLN A 84 5.75 16.94 10.97
CA GLN A 84 5.08 18.05 10.30
C GLN A 84 5.15 17.98 8.76
N ILE A 85 6.13 17.28 8.20
CA ILE A 85 6.28 17.12 6.74
C ILE A 85 5.75 15.79 6.21
N GLN A 86 5.27 14.93 7.11
CA GLN A 86 4.67 13.64 6.79
C GLN A 86 3.15 13.79 6.65
N LYS A 87 2.57 13.28 5.57
CA LYS A 87 1.12 13.21 5.37
C LYS A 87 0.74 11.82 4.89
N ILE A 88 -0.07 11.09 5.68
CA ILE A 88 -0.68 9.85 5.21
C ILE A 88 -1.68 10.22 4.10
N ARG A 89 -1.57 9.54 2.97
CA ARG A 89 -2.48 9.63 1.84
C ARG A 89 -3.21 8.30 1.72
N ASP A 90 -4.50 8.36 1.43
CA ASP A 90 -5.26 7.21 0.96
C ASP A 90 -5.42 7.34 -0.55
N ILE A 91 -4.75 6.44 -1.27
CA ILE A 91 -4.72 6.45 -2.73
C ILE A 91 -6.10 6.10 -3.30
N MET A 92 -6.87 5.24 -2.62
CA MET A 92 -8.21 4.86 -3.07
C MET A 92 -9.18 6.04 -2.96
N GLU A 93 -9.13 6.77 -1.85
CA GLU A 93 -9.92 8.00 -1.64
C GLU A 93 -9.54 9.08 -2.67
N ASP A 94 -8.24 9.32 -2.85
CA ASP A 94 -7.71 10.29 -3.80
C ASP A 94 -8.13 9.96 -5.25
N ALA A 95 -8.12 8.67 -5.64
CA ALA A 95 -8.54 8.22 -6.96
C ALA A 95 -10.05 8.39 -7.18
N GLY A 96 -10.86 8.12 -6.16
CA GLY A 96 -12.31 8.37 -6.20
C GLY A 96 -12.64 9.85 -6.45
N ALA A 97 -11.92 10.76 -5.78
CA ALA A 97 -12.08 12.19 -5.98
C ALA A 97 -11.81 12.63 -7.44
N LEU A 98 -10.79 12.07 -8.09
CA LEU A 98 -10.47 12.35 -9.50
C LEU A 98 -11.60 11.92 -10.46
N SER A 99 -12.25 10.79 -10.19
CA SER A 99 -13.36 10.31 -11.01
C SER A 99 -14.59 11.23 -10.94
N SER A 100 -14.84 11.83 -9.77
CA SER A 100 -15.97 12.75 -9.56
C SER A 100 -15.79 14.10 -10.26
N THR A 101 -14.54 14.56 -10.42
CA THR A 101 -14.22 15.82 -11.11
C THR A 101 -14.25 15.72 -12.64
N ALA A 102 -14.16 14.51 -13.21
CA ALA A 102 -14.18 14.30 -14.66
C ALA A 102 -15.60 14.18 -15.24
N SER A 103 -16.62 14.06 -14.39
CA SER A 103 -18.03 13.91 -14.75
C SER A 103 -18.87 15.18 -14.50
N GLY A 104 -18.22 16.32 -14.26
CA GLY A 104 -18.85 17.64 -14.03
C GLY A 104 -18.61 18.64 -15.14
#